data_AF-A0AAW5FKL4-F1
#
_entry.id   AF-A0AAW5FKL4-F1
#
_cell.length_a   1.000
_cell.length_b   1.000
_cell.length_c   1.000
_cell.angle_alpha   90.00
_cell.angle_beta   90.00
_cell.angle_gamma   90.00
#
_symmetry.space_group_name_H-M   'P 1'
#
loop_
_entity.id
_entity.type
_entity.pdbx_description
1 polymer ?
#
loop_
_entity_poly.entity_id
_entity_poly.type
_entity_poly.pdbx_seq_one_letter_code
_entity_poly.pdbx_strand_id
1 'polypeptide(L)'
;MPYALFCNDAQISKAYPDESDVWRLAQRSGLVVDVTADDNRPGPRRVLDNDYEIKPCRAAQGEDPARNKAEADRQARMELELNS
;
A
#
# COMPACT_ATOMS: atom_id res chain seq x y z
N MET A 1 3.79 11.62 -9.04
CA MET A 1 2.64 10.97 -9.72
C MET A 1 2.05 10.03 -8.69
N PRO A 2 0.73 10.06 -8.41
CA PRO A 2 0.20 9.31 -7.28
C PRO A 2 0.13 7.81 -7.54
N TYR A 3 0.10 7.03 -6.46
CA TYR A 3 0.07 5.57 -6.47
C TYR A 3 -1.12 5.07 -5.66
N ALA A 4 -1.69 3.94 -6.06
CA ALA A 4 -2.73 3.26 -5.29
C ALA A 4 -2.51 1.75 -5.33
N LEU A 5 -3.14 1.08 -4.39
CA LEU A 5 -3.22 -0.36 -4.32
C LEU A 5 -4.41 -0.84 -5.15
N PHE A 6 -4.13 -1.82 -6.00
CA PHE A 6 -5.08 -2.51 -6.85
C PHE A 6 -5.17 -3.96 -6.38
N CYS A 7 -6.36 -4.54 -6.49
CA CYS A 7 -6.58 -5.97 -6.35
C CYS A 7 -7.29 -6.46 -7.61
N ASN A 8 -6.71 -7.40 -8.35
CA ASN A 8 -7.26 -7.87 -9.63
C ASN A 8 -7.64 -6.72 -10.59
N ASP A 9 -6.73 -5.75 -10.77
CA ASP A 9 -6.93 -4.51 -11.55
C ASP A 9 -8.05 -3.56 -11.06
N ALA A 10 -8.73 -3.88 -9.97
CA ALA A 10 -9.66 -2.97 -9.30
C ALA A 10 -8.91 -2.13 -8.26
N GLN A 11 -9.04 -0.79 -8.34
CA GLN A 11 -8.49 0.09 -7.32
C GLN A 11 -9.23 -0.10 -5.99
N ILE A 12 -8.51 -0.54 -4.96
CA ILE A 12 -9.09 -0.79 -3.63
C ILE A 12 -8.63 0.22 -2.58
N SER A 13 -7.54 0.95 -2.81
CA SER A 13 -7.10 2.02 -1.93
C SER A 13 -7.30 3.40 -2.54
N LYS A 14 -7.34 4.40 -1.65
CA LYS A 14 -7.16 5.81 -2.00
C LYS A 14 -5.81 6.05 -2.71
N ALA A 15 -5.69 7.14 -3.45
CA ALA A 15 -4.43 7.54 -4.05
C ALA A 15 -3.48 8.19 -3.02
N TYR A 16 -2.20 7.83 -3.06
CA TYR A 16 -1.14 8.35 -2.21
C TYR A 16 -0.07 9.05 -3.07
N PRO A 17 0.68 10.01 -2.49
CA PRO A 17 1.65 10.78 -3.27
C PRO A 17 2.84 9.93 -3.71
N ASP A 18 3.23 8.95 -2.88
CA ASP A 18 4.41 8.10 -3.07
C ASP A 18 4.05 6.61 -3.00
N GLU A 19 4.77 5.79 -3.77
CA GLU A 19 4.64 4.33 -3.74
C GLU A 19 4.94 3.77 -2.34
N SER A 20 5.97 4.31 -1.67
CA SER A 20 6.39 3.92 -0.32
C SER A 20 5.27 4.07 0.72
N ASP A 21 4.37 5.04 0.55
CA ASP A 21 3.21 5.19 1.44
C ASP A 21 2.20 4.06 1.24
N VAL A 22 1.98 3.65 -0.01
CA VAL A 22 1.11 2.51 -0.34
C VAL A 22 1.72 1.21 0.17
N TRP A 23 3.03 1.04 0.05
CA TRP A 23 3.76 -0.10 0.63
C TRP A 23 3.61 -0.17 2.14
N ARG A 24 3.75 0.96 2.85
CA ARG A 24 3.56 1.00 4.31
C ARG A 24 2.13 0.66 4.69
N LEU A 25 1.14 1.11 3.93
CA LEU A 25 -0.26 0.76 4.13
C LEU A 25 -0.47 -0.75 3.96
N ALA A 26 -0.03 -1.30 2.83
CA ALA A 26 -0.17 -2.71 2.52
C ALA A 26 0.54 -3.60 3.56
N GLN A 27 1.72 -3.19 4.02
CA GLN A 27 2.45 -3.89 5.07
C GLN A 27 1.67 -3.91 6.38
N ARG A 28 1.10 -2.77 6.79
CA ARG A 28 0.26 -2.69 8.00
C ARG A 28 -1.01 -3.53 7.89
N SER A 29 -1.61 -3.59 6.71
CA SER A 29 -2.77 -4.42 6.43
C SER A 29 -2.46 -5.92 6.31
N GLY A 30 -1.18 -6.32 6.43
CA GLY A 30 -0.78 -7.72 6.28
C GLY A 30 -0.82 -8.25 4.85
N LEU A 31 -0.83 -7.35 3.85
CA LEU A 31 -0.88 -7.68 2.43
C LEU A 31 0.50 -7.91 1.81
N VAL A 32 1.56 -7.61 2.56
CA VAL A 32 2.94 -7.84 2.16
C VAL A 32 3.37 -9.21 2.63
N VAL A 33 3.76 -10.06 1.69
CA VAL A 33 4.30 -11.39 1.93
C VAL A 33 5.82 -11.38 1.71
N ASP A 34 6.56 -11.99 2.62
CA ASP A 34 7.99 -12.24 2.44
C ASP A 34 8.15 -13.47 1.55
N VAL A 35 8.49 -13.26 0.28
CA VAL A 35 8.81 -14.38 -0.62
C VAL A 35 10.28 -14.73 -0.41
N THR A 36 10.51 -15.95 0.09
CA THR A 36 11.83 -16.58 0.10
C THR A 36 12.33 -16.74 -1.34
N ALA A 37 13.61 -16.44 -1.55
CA ALA A 37 14.24 -16.49 -2.87
C ALA A 37 13.97 -17.82 -3.58
N ASP A 38 13.23 -17.78 -4.69
CA ASP A 38 13.09 -18.90 -5.61
C ASP A 38 14.30 -18.90 -6.58
N ASP A 39 14.65 -20.07 -7.11
CA ASP A 39 15.89 -20.41 -7.85
C ASP A 39 16.28 -19.40 -8.95
N ASN A 40 15.30 -18.63 -9.45
CA ASN A 40 15.48 -17.69 -10.54
C ASN A 40 15.74 -16.22 -10.13
N ARG A 41 15.63 -15.83 -8.84
CA ARG A 41 15.86 -14.44 -8.38
C ARG A 41 16.41 -14.36 -6.94
N PRO A 42 17.63 -13.82 -6.73
CA PRO A 42 18.26 -13.82 -5.40
C PRO A 42 17.67 -12.75 -4.48
N GLY A 43 17.24 -13.17 -3.29
CA GLY A 43 16.98 -12.32 -2.12
C GLY A 43 15.54 -12.37 -1.59
N PRO A 44 15.32 -12.30 -0.26
CA PRO A 44 13.99 -12.15 0.31
C PRO A 44 13.43 -10.81 -0.15
N ARG A 45 12.40 -10.85 -1.00
CA ARG A 45 11.67 -9.66 -1.42
C ARG A 45 10.32 -9.67 -0.73
N ARG A 46 10.05 -8.57 -0.03
CA ARG A 46 8.69 -8.19 0.36
C ARG A 46 7.93 -7.87 -0.91
N VAL A 47 7.05 -8.77 -1.29
CA VAL A 47 6.13 -8.57 -2.41
C VAL A 47 4.73 -8.47 -1.85
N LEU A 48 3.84 -7.87 -2.62
CA LEU A 48 2.42 -7.98 -2.30
C LEU A 48 1.96 -9.39 -2.64
N ASP A 49 0.92 -9.84 -1.95
CA ASP A 49 0.22 -11.07 -2.32
C ASP A 49 -0.16 -11.02 -3.82
N ASN A 50 -0.23 -12.18 -4.49
CA ASN A 50 -0.29 -12.26 -5.96
C ASN A 50 -1.47 -11.48 -6.57
N ASP A 51 -2.53 -11.29 -5.81
CA ASP A 51 -3.72 -10.56 -6.23
C ASP A 51 -3.58 -9.03 -6.09
N TYR A 52 -2.58 -8.54 -5.35
CA TYR A 52 -2.40 -7.14 -4.99
C TYR A 52 -1.22 -6.51 -5.73
N GLU A 53 -1.43 -5.31 -6.28
CA GLU A 53 -0.42 -4.58 -7.03
C GLU A 53 -0.44 -3.09 -6.69
N ILE A 54 0.73 -2.46 -6.61
CA ILE A 54 0.84 -1.00 -6.52
C ILE A 54 1.11 -0.47 -7.92
N LYS A 55 0.20 0.35 -8.43
CA LYS A 55 0.32 0.95 -9.76
C LYS A 55 0.18 2.47 -9.65
N PRO A 56 0.89 3.24 -10.49
CA PRO A 56 0.65 4.66 -10.61
C PRO A 56 -0.78 4.88 -11.09
N CYS A 57 -1.51 5.75 -10.39
CA CYS A 57 -2.91 6.05 -10.68
C CYS A 57 -3.09 7.57 -10.82
N ARG A 58 -4.29 7.98 -11.24
CA ARG A 58 -4.71 9.37 -11.10
C ARG A 58 -5.53 9.50 -9.82
N ALA A 59 -5.23 10.53 -9.03
CA ALA A 59 -6.11 10.89 -7.92
C ALA A 59 -7.52 11.14 -8.46
N ALA A 60 -8.53 10.63 -7.77
CA ALA A 60 -9.91 10.86 -8.15
C ALA A 60 -10.24 12.36 -8.09
N GLN A 61 -11.30 12.79 -8.80
CA GLN A 61 -11.68 14.20 -8.82
C GLN A 61 -12.09 14.67 -7.41
N GLY A 62 -11.33 15.60 -6.83
CA GLY A 62 -11.51 16.06 -5.44
C GLY A 62 -10.77 15.24 -4.38
N GLU A 63 -10.05 14.20 -4.79
CA GLU A 63 -9.14 13.45 -3.93
C GLU A 63 -7.79 14.16 -3.85
N ASP A 64 -7.28 14.32 -2.63
CA ASP A 64 -5.98 14.91 -2.38
C ASP A 64 -5.05 13.84 -1.79
N PRO A 65 -4.03 13.39 -2.53
CA PRO A 65 -3.13 12.34 -2.07
C PRO A 65 -2.42 12.69 -0.76
N ALA A 66 -2.09 13.96 -0.53
CA ALA A 66 -1.43 14.38 0.70
C ALA A 66 -2.39 14.28 1.90
N ARG A 67 -3.68 14.63 1.71
CA ARG A 67 -4.70 14.41 2.74
C ARG A 67 -4.93 12.93 3.01
N ASN A 68 -4.94 12.08 1.98
CA ASN A 68 -5.08 10.64 2.14
C ASN A 68 -3.95 10.03 2.97
N LYS A 69 -2.71 10.47 2.73
CA LYS A 69 -1.54 10.11 3.55
C LYS A 69 -1.72 10.55 5.00
N ALA A 70 -2.11 11.81 5.23
CA ALA A 70 -2.30 12.34 6.57
C ALA A 70 -3.40 11.60 7.36
N GLU A 71 -4.51 11.26 6.70
CA GLU A 71 -5.58 10.47 7.31
C GLU A 71 -5.14 9.04 7.60
N ALA A 72 -4.42 8.39 6.69
CA ALA A 72 -3.90 7.04 6.90
C ALA A 72 -2.91 6.99 8.07
N ASP A 73 -2.01 7.97 8.23
CA ASP A 73 -1.09 8.06 9.38
C ASP A 73 -1.86 8.28 10.70
N ARG A 74 -2.92 9.11 10.65
CA ARG A 74 -3.76 9.37 11.81
C ARG A 74 -4.52 8.13 12.25
N GLN A 75 -5.15 7.41 11.31
CA GLN A 75 -5.81 6.14 11.58
C GLN A 75 -4.80 5.11 12.09
N ALA A 76 -3.59 5.06 11.52
CA ALA A 76 -2.54 4.16 11.97
C ALA A 76 -2.16 4.34 13.43
N ARG A 77 -2.04 5.60 13.87
CA ARG A 77 -1.76 5.93 15.28
C ARG A 77 -2.90 5.48 16.17
N MET A 78 -4.15 5.76 15.79
CA MET A 78 -5.33 5.37 16.56
C MET A 78 -5.47 3.85 16.68
N GLU A 79 -5.25 3.10 15.60
CA GLU A 79 -5.30 1.63 15.61
C GLU A 79 -4.22 1.05 16.54
N LEU A 80 -3.02 1.64 16.56
CA LEU A 80 -1.95 1.22 17.48
C LEU A 80 -2.33 1.46 18.96
N GLU A 81 -2.96 2.59 19.25
CA GLU A 81 -3.44 2.94 20.59
C GLU A 81 -4.62 2.05 21.04
N LEU A 82 -5.49 1.64 20.11
CA LEU A 82 -6.65 0.77 20.38
C LEU A 82 -6.28 -0.71 20.52
N ASN A 83 -5.18 -1.13 19.90
CA ASN A 83 -4.70 -2.52 19.93
C ASN A 83 -3.59 -2.75 20.97
N SER A 84 -3.43 -1.83 21.92
CA SER A 84 -2.48 -1.88 23.06
C SER A 84 -3.11 -2.43 24.33
#